data_AF-A0A7V5KUA7-F1
#
_entry.id   AF-A0A7V5KUA7-F1
#
_cell.length_a   1.000
_cell.length_b   1.000
_cell.length_c   1.000
_cell.angle_alpha   90.00
_cell.angle_beta   90.00
_cell.angle_gamma   90.00
#
_symmetry.space_group_name_H-M   'P 1'
#
loop_
_entity.id
_entity.type
_entity.pdbx_description
1 polymer ?
#
loop_
_entity_poly.entity_id
_entity_poly.type
_entity_poly.pdbx_seq_one_letter_code
_entity_poly.pdbx_strand_id
1 'polypeptide(L)'
;DDGVLKGSKTFKTVIVPQTPGRKTIAPIAFSFFDPVEKKYSSIATPALSLEVQPGAPGTTPAPLPPANARGGEVKVVNQDISYLKNLSKWKTASPLLYRQPWFIALNIFPLLCLGFAFFYQRWQERLSSDVAYARRRKASAAARTYLKQAKGLLKPAQAGEYYAAISRALLEYIAHKANVSADGLTFTAISGLLAARKVRQETVAQLKEILDECDLVRFAPTEVSQGMMQEMHAKAEDLIGSLEKELK
;
A
#
# COMPACT_ATOMS: atom_id res chain seq x y z
N ASP A 1 -34.86 -13.65 29.45
CA ASP A 1 -34.83 -12.40 28.68
C ASP A 1 -35.42 -12.61 27.30
N ASP A 2 -36.75 -12.55 27.22
CA ASP A 2 -37.51 -12.69 25.98
C ASP A 2 -37.81 -11.30 25.41
N GLY A 3 -37.23 -10.99 24.25
CA GLY A 3 -37.26 -9.69 23.58
C GLY A 3 -38.66 -9.27 23.09
N VAL A 4 -39.54 -8.88 24.01
CA VAL A 4 -40.85 -8.31 23.69
C VAL A 4 -40.72 -6.80 23.47
N LEU A 5 -40.78 -6.37 22.21
CA LEU A 5 -40.87 -4.95 21.83
C LEU A 5 -42.22 -4.38 22.27
N LYS A 6 -42.22 -3.40 23.18
CA LYS A 6 -43.41 -2.67 23.62
C LYS A 6 -43.37 -1.23 23.10
N GLY A 7 -44.49 -0.74 22.59
CA GLY A 7 -44.64 0.64 22.10
C GLY A 7 -46.10 1.10 22.16
N SER A 8 -46.33 2.41 22.21
CA SER A 8 -47.67 3.01 22.22
C SER A 8 -47.75 4.14 21.19
N LYS A 9 -48.90 4.26 20.50
CA LYS A 9 -49.18 5.31 19.52
C LYS A 9 -50.55 5.91 19.78
N THR A 10 -50.59 7.21 20.02
CA THR A 10 -51.83 7.95 20.29
C THR A 10 -52.21 8.80 19.08
N PHE A 11 -53.44 8.66 18.59
CA PHE A 11 -54.02 9.51 17.56
C PHE A 11 -54.96 10.52 18.21
N LYS A 12 -54.88 11.79 17.79
CA LYS A 12 -55.80 12.86 18.21
C LYS A 12 -56.50 13.41 16.97
N THR A 13 -57.82 13.39 16.98
CA THR A 13 -58.65 13.89 15.88
C THR A 13 -59.67 14.87 16.43
N VAL A 14 -59.80 16.03 15.78
CA VAL A 14 -60.79 17.04 16.13
C VAL A 14 -62.08 16.74 15.35
N ILE A 15 -63.21 16.70 16.04
CA ILE A 15 -64.53 16.49 15.44
C ILE A 15 -65.35 17.77 15.63
N VAL A 16 -65.87 18.33 14.54
CA VAL A 16 -66.70 19.54 14.55
C VAL A 16 -68.12 19.17 14.10
N PRO A 17 -69.10 19.11 15.02
CA PRO A 17 -70.49 18.82 14.66
C PRO A 17 -71.13 20.02 13.94
N GLN A 18 -71.69 19.78 12.75
CA GLN A 18 -72.29 20.84 11.92
C GLN A 18 -73.78 21.10 12.20
N THR A 19 -74.46 20.17 12.87
CA THR A 19 -75.90 20.26 13.15
C THR A 19 -76.18 19.97 14.63
N PRO A 20 -77.08 20.72 15.29
CA PRO A 20 -77.50 20.41 16.64
C PRO A 20 -78.26 19.08 16.72
N GLY A 21 -78.26 18.45 17.89
CA GLY A 21 -78.91 17.18 18.17
C GLY A 21 -77.96 16.08 18.66
N ARG A 22 -78.51 14.89 18.93
CA ARG A 22 -77.75 13.73 19.39
C ARG A 22 -76.96 13.11 18.22
N LYS A 23 -75.64 12.99 18.36
CA LYS A 23 -74.75 12.34 17.39
C LYS A 23 -74.02 11.19 18.06
N THR A 24 -73.99 10.04 17.39
CA THR A 24 -73.27 8.86 17.89
C THR A 24 -72.05 8.61 17.00
N ILE A 25 -70.88 8.59 17.61
CA ILE A 25 -69.63 8.18 16.98
C ILE A 25 -69.58 6.66 17.04
N ALA A 26 -69.53 6.04 15.85
CA ALA A 26 -69.49 4.60 15.71
C ALA A 26 -68.20 4.02 16.33
N PRO A 27 -68.26 2.78 16.87
CA PRO A 27 -67.07 2.02 17.28
C PRO A 27 -66.00 2.00 16.19
N ILE A 28 -64.75 2.29 16.57
CA ILE A 28 -63.61 2.15 15.67
C ILE A 28 -63.02 0.77 15.94
N ALA A 29 -63.06 -0.10 14.92
CA ALA A 29 -62.47 -1.43 14.98
C ALA A 29 -61.01 -1.40 14.52
N PHE A 30 -60.15 -2.11 15.24
CA PHE A 30 -58.76 -2.33 14.89
C PHE A 30 -58.46 -3.83 14.93
N SER A 31 -58.02 -4.38 13.80
CA SER A 31 -57.64 -5.78 13.68
C SER A 31 -56.13 -5.92 13.72
N PHE A 32 -55.64 -6.83 14.54
CA PHE A 32 -54.21 -7.13 14.68
C PHE A 32 -53.99 -8.65 14.73
N PHE A 33 -52.76 -9.07 14.45
CA PHE A 33 -52.35 -10.47 14.54
C PHE A 33 -51.83 -10.75 15.95
N ASP A 34 -52.42 -11.71 16.65
CA ASP A 34 -51.91 -12.18 17.94
C ASP A 34 -50.85 -13.28 17.68
N PRO A 35 -49.57 -13.04 17.98
CA PRO A 35 -48.50 -14.00 17.72
C PRO A 35 -48.54 -15.23 18.65
N VAL A 36 -49.21 -15.16 19.80
CA VAL A 36 -49.34 -16.27 20.75
C VAL A 36 -50.43 -17.23 20.28
N GLU A 37 -51.61 -16.70 19.94
CA GLU A 37 -52.73 -17.51 19.44
C GLU A 37 -52.64 -17.82 17.94
N LYS A 38 -51.71 -17.18 17.22
CA LYS A 38 -51.47 -17.28 15.77
C LYS A 38 -52.73 -17.03 14.93
N LYS A 39 -53.58 -16.11 15.39
CA LYS A 39 -54.85 -15.74 14.74
C LYS A 39 -55.00 -14.22 14.68
N TYR A 40 -55.83 -13.77 13.75
CA TYR A 40 -56.22 -12.36 13.68
C TYR A 40 -57.36 -12.09 14.68
N SER A 41 -57.13 -11.11 15.55
CA SER A 41 -58.10 -10.65 16.56
C SER A 41 -58.48 -9.20 16.28
N SER A 42 -59.73 -8.84 16.56
CA SER A 42 -60.23 -7.48 16.35
C SER A 42 -60.79 -6.90 17.65
N ILE A 43 -60.34 -5.70 18.00
CA ILE A 43 -60.86 -4.92 19.14
C ILE A 43 -61.59 -3.70 18.63
N ALA A 44 -62.65 -3.27 19.32
CA ALA A 44 -63.41 -2.09 18.95
C ALA A 44 -63.57 -1.16 20.16
N THR A 45 -63.55 0.15 19.91
CA THR A 45 -63.85 1.15 20.94
C THR A 45 -65.35 1.18 21.24
N PRO A 46 -65.78 1.57 22.45
CA PRO A 46 -67.20 1.79 22.72
C PRO A 46 -67.74 2.94 21.84
N ALA A 47 -69.03 2.86 21.49
CA ALA A 47 -69.71 3.94 20.79
C ALA A 47 -69.84 5.16 21.71
N LEU A 48 -69.50 6.35 21.21
CA LEU A 48 -69.57 7.59 21.99
C LEU A 48 -70.75 8.43 21.53
N SER A 49 -71.71 8.68 22.41
CA SER A 49 -72.84 9.56 22.12
C SER A 49 -72.54 10.98 22.62
N LEU A 50 -72.65 11.95 21.72
CA LEU A 50 -72.46 13.37 21.98
C LEU A 50 -73.80 14.10 21.79
N GLU A 51 -74.14 14.97 22.73
CA GLU A 51 -75.31 15.84 22.62
C GLU A 51 -74.85 17.25 22.28
N VAL A 52 -75.18 17.69 21.06
CA VAL A 52 -74.75 18.99 20.53
C VAL A 52 -75.88 19.99 20.73
N GLN A 53 -75.66 20.94 21.64
CA GLN A 53 -76.63 22.01 21.91
C GLN A 53 -76.68 23.01 20.73
N PRO A 54 -77.86 23.57 20.42
CA PRO A 54 -77.99 24.64 19.44
C PRO A 54 -77.12 25.85 19.81
N GLY A 55 -76.46 26.45 18.81
CA GLY A 55 -75.78 27.73 18.98
C GLY A 55 -76.77 28.86 19.25
N ALA A 56 -76.30 29.94 19.89
CA ALA A 56 -77.12 31.12 20.18
C ALA A 56 -77.80 31.67 18.90
N PRO A 57 -79.06 32.13 18.98
CA PRO A 57 -79.78 32.66 17.83
C PRO A 57 -79.07 33.92 17.31
N GLY A 58 -78.60 33.87 16.06
CA GLY A 58 -77.87 34.97 15.41
C GLY A 58 -76.48 34.61 14.88
N THR A 59 -75.94 33.44 15.22
CA THR A 59 -74.69 32.96 14.62
C THR A 59 -74.98 32.25 13.30
N THR A 60 -74.98 33.00 12.20
CA THR A 60 -74.94 32.44 10.85
C THR A 60 -73.69 31.57 10.68
N PRO A 61 -73.76 30.42 9.99
CA PRO A 61 -72.56 29.68 9.61
C PRO A 61 -71.66 30.61 8.79
N ALA A 62 -70.37 30.65 9.10
CA ALA A 62 -69.41 31.39 8.28
C ALA A 62 -69.50 30.89 6.82
N PRO A 63 -69.66 31.78 5.82
CA PRO A 63 -69.71 31.35 4.42
C PRO A 63 -68.40 30.70 4.01
N LEU A 64 -68.47 29.52 3.40
CA LEU A 64 -67.34 28.95 2.67
C LEU A 64 -67.03 29.88 1.46
N PRO A 65 -65.76 30.19 1.16
CA PRO A 65 -65.45 30.99 -0.03
C PRO A 65 -65.75 30.20 -1.32
N PRO A 66 -66.21 30.86 -2.39
CA PRO A 66 -66.47 30.19 -3.66
C PRO A 66 -65.16 29.67 -4.26
N ALA A 67 -65.18 28.41 -4.70
CA ALA A 67 -64.13 27.88 -5.56
C ALA A 67 -64.17 28.65 -6.89
N ASN A 68 -63.09 29.37 -7.20
CA ASN A 68 -62.80 30.05 -8.47
C ASN A 68 -63.08 31.56 -8.52
N ALA A 69 -62.13 32.37 -8.05
CA ALA A 69 -61.94 33.75 -8.51
C ALA A 69 -60.46 33.97 -8.84
N ARG A 70 -60.16 34.17 -10.13
CA ARG A 70 -58.85 34.51 -10.68
C ARG A 70 -58.63 36.02 -10.55
N GLY A 71 -57.50 36.44 -9.98
CA GLY A 71 -56.96 37.79 -10.11
C GLY A 71 -57.51 38.81 -9.11
N GLY A 72 -56.80 38.98 -7.99
CA GLY A 72 -57.03 40.02 -7.00
C GLY A 72 -56.08 39.80 -5.82
N GLU A 73 -55.36 40.84 -5.42
CA GLU A 73 -54.33 40.82 -4.38
C GLU A 73 -54.74 40.00 -3.15
N VAL A 74 -53.91 39.02 -2.82
CA VAL A 74 -54.08 38.21 -1.61
C VAL A 74 -53.77 39.09 -0.41
N LYS A 75 -54.78 39.78 0.13
CA LYS A 75 -54.71 40.31 1.48
C LYS A 75 -54.82 39.11 2.41
N VAL A 76 -53.67 38.70 2.96
CA VAL A 76 -53.55 37.57 3.89
C VAL A 76 -54.31 37.91 5.18
N VAL A 77 -55.60 37.59 5.18
CA VAL A 77 -56.43 37.59 6.38
C VAL A 77 -56.33 36.20 6.98
N ASN A 78 -55.63 36.14 8.10
CA ASN A 78 -55.35 34.95 8.93
C ASN A 78 -54.40 33.91 8.32
N GLN A 79 -53.15 33.95 8.79
CA GLN A 79 -52.20 32.85 8.73
C GLN A 79 -52.68 31.73 9.67
N ASP A 80 -53.67 30.93 9.25
CA ASP A 80 -54.12 29.77 10.03
C ASP A 80 -54.14 28.47 9.22
N ILE A 81 -53.38 28.43 8.13
CA ILE A 81 -52.79 27.19 7.63
C ILE A 81 -51.50 26.98 8.42
N SER A 82 -51.61 26.26 9.54
CA SER A 82 -50.45 25.70 10.21
C SER A 82 -49.59 24.98 9.16
N TYR A 83 -48.35 25.43 8.99
CA TYR A 83 -47.38 24.92 8.02
C TYR A 83 -47.60 23.43 7.73
N LEU A 84 -47.73 23.05 6.45
CA LEU A 84 -47.49 21.64 6.09
C LEU A 84 -46.13 21.31 6.70
N LYS A 85 -46.13 20.47 7.74
CA LYS A 85 -44.88 19.98 8.30
C LYS A 85 -44.14 19.40 7.12
N ASN A 86 -42.99 19.99 6.79
CA ASN A 86 -42.06 19.43 5.82
C ASN A 86 -41.62 18.07 6.35
N LEU A 87 -42.43 17.04 6.13
CA LEU A 87 -42.13 15.65 6.39
C LEU A 87 -41.24 15.13 5.28
N SER A 88 -40.12 15.80 5.09
CA SER A 88 -38.87 15.24 4.60
C SER A 88 -37.87 16.38 4.63
N LYS A 89 -37.07 16.45 5.69
CA LYS A 89 -35.71 16.91 5.48
C LYS A 89 -35.14 15.86 4.54
N TRP A 90 -35.05 16.17 3.25
CA TRP A 90 -34.26 15.36 2.33
C TRP A 90 -32.90 15.29 3.00
N LYS A 91 -32.57 14.14 3.60
CA LYS A 91 -31.20 13.90 4.01
C LYS A 91 -30.46 13.95 2.69
N THR A 92 -29.61 14.96 2.53
CA THR A 92 -28.65 15.02 1.44
C THR A 92 -28.13 13.60 1.28
N ALA A 93 -28.31 13.03 0.08
CA ALA A 93 -27.80 11.70 -0.24
C ALA A 93 -26.37 11.61 0.31
N SER A 94 -26.06 10.49 0.96
CA SER A 94 -24.82 10.26 1.73
C SER A 94 -23.65 11.09 1.21
N PRO A 95 -22.86 11.71 2.10
CA PRO A 95 -21.73 12.56 1.70
C PRO A 95 -20.97 11.92 0.54
N LEU A 96 -20.85 12.66 -0.57
CA LEU A 96 -20.31 12.15 -1.82
C LEU A 96 -19.06 11.30 -1.57
N LEU A 97 -18.96 10.15 -2.22
CA LEU A 97 -17.95 9.11 -1.91
C LEU A 97 -16.52 9.69 -1.83
N TYR A 98 -16.20 10.69 -2.65
CA TYR A 98 -14.89 11.35 -2.66
C TYR A 98 -14.58 12.22 -1.43
N ARG A 99 -15.59 12.61 -0.64
CA ARG A 99 -15.43 13.33 0.64
C ARG A 99 -15.26 12.38 1.83
N GLN A 100 -15.44 11.08 1.64
CA GLN A 100 -15.25 10.12 2.71
C GLN A 100 -13.74 9.91 2.96
N PRO A 101 -13.27 9.94 4.21
CA PRO A 101 -11.85 9.82 4.54
C PRO A 101 -11.27 8.46 4.10
N TRP A 102 -12.08 7.40 4.11
CA TRP A 102 -11.65 6.08 3.64
C TRP A 102 -11.39 6.04 2.13
N PHE A 103 -12.14 6.82 1.34
CA PHE A 103 -11.95 6.89 -0.12
C PHE A 103 -10.66 7.62 -0.47
N ILE A 104 -10.35 8.70 0.27
CA ILE A 104 -9.08 9.40 0.15
C ILE A 104 -7.92 8.49 0.58
N ALA A 105 -8.06 7.78 1.70
CA ALA A 105 -7.06 6.82 2.17
C ALA A 105 -6.79 5.71 1.13
N LEU A 106 -7.84 5.17 0.49
CA LEU A 106 -7.71 4.15 -0.54
C LEU A 106 -6.95 4.65 -1.79
N ASN A 107 -7.12 5.91 -2.16
CA ASN A 107 -6.41 6.51 -3.30
C ASN A 107 -4.95 6.85 -2.96
N ILE A 108 -4.66 7.21 -1.71
CA ILE A 108 -3.29 7.50 -1.25
C ILE A 108 -2.51 6.19 -1.00
N PHE A 109 -3.18 5.11 -0.64
CA PHE A 109 -2.57 3.80 -0.38
C PHE A 109 -1.61 3.31 -1.48
N PRO A 110 -1.98 3.27 -2.78
CA PRO A 110 -1.05 2.83 -3.83
C PRO A 110 0.17 3.74 -3.98
N LEU A 111 0.02 5.06 -3.76
CA LEU A 111 1.14 6.01 -3.76
C LEU A 111 2.09 5.76 -2.58
N LEU A 112 1.54 5.48 -1.40
CA LEU A 112 2.33 5.08 -0.23
C LEU A 112 3.02 3.74 -0.44
N CYS A 113 2.36 2.76 -1.06
CA CYS A 113 2.98 1.48 -1.40
C CYS A 113 4.14 1.65 -2.37
N LEU A 114 3.99 2.49 -3.40
CA LEU A 114 5.07 2.81 -4.34
C LEU A 114 6.23 3.54 -3.65
N GLY A 115 5.93 4.54 -2.82
CA GLY A 115 6.94 5.25 -2.03
C GLY A 115 7.67 4.31 -1.06
N PHE A 116 6.92 3.46 -0.35
CA PHE A 116 7.47 2.44 0.53
C PHE A 116 8.34 1.45 -0.24
N ALA A 117 7.88 0.94 -1.38
CA ALA A 117 8.66 0.02 -2.22
C ALA A 117 9.97 0.67 -2.70
N PHE A 118 9.93 1.94 -3.13
CA PHE A 118 11.13 2.68 -3.53
C PHE A 118 12.12 2.87 -2.37
N PHE A 119 11.63 3.29 -1.20
CA PHE A 119 12.46 3.46 -0.01
C PHE A 119 12.99 2.12 0.51
N TYR A 120 12.17 1.07 0.46
CA TYR A 120 12.53 -0.28 0.86
C TYR A 120 13.60 -0.85 -0.08
N GLN A 121 13.48 -0.65 -1.39
CA GLN A 121 14.49 -1.04 -2.37
C GLN A 121 15.81 -0.30 -2.13
N ARG A 122 15.77 1.02 -1.89
CA ARG A 122 16.96 1.82 -1.56
C ARG A 122 17.58 1.45 -0.21
N TRP A 123 16.76 1.08 0.77
CA TRP A 123 17.20 0.55 2.06
C TRP A 123 17.83 -0.84 1.88
N GLN A 124 17.24 -1.70 1.06
CA GLN A 124 17.77 -3.01 0.75
C GLN A 124 19.05 -2.95 -0.09
N GLU A 125 19.24 -1.95 -0.95
CA GLU A 125 20.52 -1.64 -1.59
C GLU A 125 21.58 -1.20 -0.57
N ARG A 126 21.17 -0.45 0.46
CA ARG A 126 22.04 -0.13 1.59
C ARG A 126 22.32 -1.33 2.48
N LEU A 127 21.42 -2.30 2.61
CA LEU A 127 21.65 -3.53 3.37
C LEU A 127 22.40 -4.60 2.57
N SER A 128 22.18 -4.70 1.25
CA SER A 128 22.95 -5.55 0.33
C SER A 128 24.37 -5.03 0.15
N SER A 129 24.57 -3.74 0.44
CA SER A 129 25.89 -3.22 0.69
C SER A 129 26.60 -4.06 1.74
N ASP A 130 25.99 -4.66 2.76
CA ASP A 130 26.73 -5.40 3.78
C ASP A 130 27.40 -6.70 3.27
N VAL A 131 26.74 -7.48 2.41
CA VAL A 131 27.36 -8.68 1.79
C VAL A 131 28.35 -8.29 0.69
N ALA A 132 28.00 -7.34 -0.17
CA ALA A 132 28.89 -6.88 -1.24
C ALA A 132 30.10 -6.09 -0.69
N TYR A 133 29.91 -5.32 0.38
CA TYR A 133 30.93 -4.59 1.14
C TYR A 133 31.80 -5.55 1.93
N ALA A 134 31.21 -6.55 2.61
CA ALA A 134 31.99 -7.59 3.27
C ALA A 134 32.83 -8.37 2.25
N ARG A 135 32.28 -8.73 1.08
CA ARG A 135 33.03 -9.35 -0.02
C ARG A 135 34.14 -8.43 -0.53
N ARG A 136 33.87 -7.15 -0.79
CA ARG A 136 34.87 -6.16 -1.23
C ARG A 136 35.98 -5.94 -0.20
N ARG A 137 35.64 -5.87 1.08
CA ARG A 137 36.57 -5.64 2.19
C ARG A 137 37.42 -6.88 2.48
N LYS A 138 36.84 -8.07 2.33
CA LYS A 138 37.54 -9.35 2.46
C LYS A 138 38.35 -9.71 1.20
N ALA A 139 38.05 -9.14 0.03
CA ALA A 139 38.73 -9.43 -1.24
C ALA A 139 40.25 -9.34 -1.10
N SER A 140 40.77 -8.24 -0.54
CA SER A 140 42.21 -8.02 -0.35
C SER A 140 42.83 -9.01 0.63
N ALA A 141 42.10 -9.39 1.68
CA ALA A 141 42.56 -10.38 2.65
C ALA A 141 42.55 -11.81 2.06
N ALA A 142 41.51 -12.15 1.28
CA ALA A 142 41.40 -13.41 0.57
C ALA A 142 42.52 -13.56 -0.47
N ALA A 143 42.74 -12.54 -1.29
CA ALA A 143 43.83 -12.51 -2.28
C ALA A 143 45.21 -12.70 -1.64
N ARG A 144 45.48 -12.01 -0.52
CA ARG A 144 46.71 -12.23 0.26
C ARG A 144 46.83 -13.65 0.82
N THR A 145 45.71 -14.25 1.22
CA THR A 145 45.70 -15.63 1.71
C THR A 145 46.03 -16.62 0.59
N TYR A 146 45.43 -16.44 -0.60
CA TYR A 146 45.74 -17.25 -1.78
C TYR A 146 47.19 -17.05 -2.24
N LEU A 147 47.69 -15.82 -2.26
CA LEU A 147 49.11 -15.54 -2.57
C LEU A 147 50.07 -16.15 -1.54
N LYS A 148 49.69 -16.21 -0.26
CA LYS A 148 50.47 -16.87 0.79
C LYS A 148 50.46 -18.39 0.61
N GLN A 149 49.34 -18.98 0.20
CA GLN A 149 49.27 -20.40 -0.15
C GLN A 149 50.15 -20.71 -1.36
N ALA A 150 50.15 -19.84 -2.38
CA ALA A 150 51.02 -19.95 -3.54
C ALA A 150 52.52 -19.92 -3.15
N LYS A 151 52.92 -19.15 -2.12
CA LYS A 151 54.32 -19.20 -1.61
C LYS A 151 54.75 -20.60 -1.16
N GLY A 152 53.83 -21.46 -0.72
CA GLY A 152 54.14 -22.85 -0.37
C GLY A 152 54.58 -23.70 -1.57
N LEU A 153 54.19 -23.28 -2.78
CA LEU A 153 54.47 -23.91 -4.07
C LEU A 153 55.66 -23.28 -4.80
N LEU A 154 56.51 -22.50 -4.11
CA LEU A 154 57.76 -21.91 -4.62
C LEU A 154 58.87 -22.95 -4.85
N LYS A 155 58.52 -24.07 -5.48
CA LYS A 155 59.45 -25.12 -5.88
C LYS A 155 59.40 -25.21 -7.41
N PRO A 156 60.54 -25.25 -8.11
CA PRO A 156 60.57 -25.29 -9.57
C PRO A 156 59.81 -26.50 -10.15
N ALA A 157 59.78 -27.63 -9.42
CA ALA A 157 59.00 -28.81 -9.79
C ALA A 157 57.47 -28.59 -9.81
N GLN A 158 56.97 -27.50 -9.21
CA GLN A 158 55.56 -27.16 -9.09
C GLN A 158 55.23 -25.81 -9.75
N ALA A 159 56.06 -25.36 -10.70
CA ALA A 159 55.87 -24.06 -11.37
C ALA A 159 54.46 -23.93 -11.97
N GLY A 160 53.97 -24.92 -12.71
CA GLY A 160 52.62 -24.85 -13.30
C GLY A 160 51.49 -24.65 -12.28
N GLU A 161 51.57 -25.33 -11.13
CA GLU A 161 50.60 -25.19 -10.03
C GLU A 161 50.70 -23.81 -9.36
N TYR A 162 51.91 -23.27 -9.25
CA TYR A 162 52.16 -21.94 -8.71
C TYR A 162 51.49 -20.83 -9.54
N TYR A 163 51.70 -20.82 -10.86
CA TYR A 163 51.09 -19.82 -11.75
C TYR A 163 49.56 -19.98 -11.85
N ALA A 164 49.06 -21.21 -11.78
CA ALA A 164 47.62 -21.47 -11.65
C ALA A 164 47.04 -20.89 -10.35
N ALA A 165 47.78 -20.98 -9.23
CA ALA A 165 47.36 -20.39 -7.97
C ALA A 165 47.36 -18.85 -7.99
N ILE A 166 48.36 -18.22 -8.64
CA ILE A 166 48.42 -16.76 -8.79
C ILE A 166 47.27 -16.25 -9.66
N SER A 167 47.07 -16.83 -10.85
CA SER A 167 45.97 -16.43 -11.75
C SER A 167 44.62 -16.57 -11.07
N ARG A 168 44.39 -17.68 -10.33
CA ARG A 168 43.18 -17.86 -9.53
C ARG A 168 43.03 -16.81 -8.44
N ALA A 169 44.11 -16.46 -7.72
CA ALA A 169 44.08 -15.43 -6.69
C ALA A 169 43.66 -14.06 -7.24
N LEU A 170 44.16 -13.69 -8.43
CA LEU A 170 43.81 -12.44 -9.11
C LEU A 170 42.36 -12.45 -9.59
N LEU A 171 41.91 -13.54 -10.22
CA LEU A 171 40.52 -13.67 -10.68
C LEU A 171 39.53 -13.63 -9.52
N GLU A 172 39.82 -14.34 -8.43
CA GLU A 172 38.97 -14.36 -7.23
C GLU A 172 38.92 -12.98 -6.55
N TYR A 173 40.05 -12.26 -6.51
CA TYR A 173 40.10 -10.88 -6.01
C TYR A 173 39.16 -9.97 -6.81
N ILE A 174 39.24 -10.03 -8.14
CA ILE A 174 38.41 -9.22 -9.02
C ILE A 174 36.94 -9.63 -8.87
N ALA A 175 36.64 -10.92 -8.84
CA ALA A 175 35.28 -11.43 -8.65
C ALA A 175 34.66 -10.94 -7.33
N HIS A 176 35.39 -11.04 -6.22
CA HIS A 176 34.98 -10.52 -4.93
C HIS A 176 34.78 -9.00 -4.94
N LYS A 177 35.68 -8.25 -5.57
CA LYS A 177 35.55 -6.78 -5.66
C LYS A 177 34.37 -6.40 -6.55
N ALA A 178 34.18 -7.10 -7.66
CA ALA A 178 33.11 -6.94 -8.62
C ALA A 178 31.74 -7.42 -8.10
N ASN A 179 31.73 -8.24 -7.05
CA ASN A 179 30.57 -8.97 -6.52
C ASN A 179 29.91 -9.88 -7.57
N VAL A 180 30.74 -10.57 -8.36
CA VAL A 180 30.34 -11.58 -9.35
C VAL A 180 30.96 -12.93 -8.96
N SER A 181 30.49 -14.03 -9.57
CA SER A 181 31.16 -15.34 -9.39
C SER A 181 32.49 -15.35 -10.13
N ALA A 182 33.51 -16.00 -9.55
CA ALA A 182 34.81 -16.20 -10.21
C ALA A 182 34.71 -17.17 -11.41
N ASP A 183 33.71 -18.04 -11.40
CA ASP A 183 33.52 -19.07 -12.42
C ASP A 183 33.12 -18.47 -13.77
N GLY A 184 33.93 -18.72 -14.80
CA GLY A 184 33.65 -18.32 -16.18
C GLY A 184 33.96 -16.86 -16.51
N LEU A 185 34.69 -16.13 -15.65
CA LEU A 185 35.16 -14.78 -15.98
C LEU A 185 36.18 -14.81 -17.11
N THR A 186 35.80 -14.23 -18.25
CA THR A 186 36.73 -13.96 -19.35
C THR A 186 37.46 -12.64 -19.12
N PHE A 187 38.65 -12.48 -19.70
CA PHE A 187 39.39 -11.22 -19.64
C PHE A 187 38.57 -10.04 -20.18
N THR A 188 37.78 -10.25 -21.24
CA THR A 188 36.90 -9.20 -21.78
C THR A 188 35.86 -8.73 -20.76
N ALA A 189 35.24 -9.64 -20.01
CA ALA A 189 34.30 -9.29 -18.95
C ALA A 189 34.99 -8.54 -17.81
N ILE A 190 36.20 -8.97 -17.41
CA ILE A 190 37.03 -8.30 -16.41
C ILE A 190 37.36 -6.87 -16.83
N SER A 191 37.82 -6.68 -18.08
CA SER A 191 38.16 -5.34 -18.59
C SER A 191 36.95 -4.40 -18.60
N GLY A 192 35.76 -4.92 -18.96
CA GLY A 192 34.52 -4.14 -18.93
C GLY A 192 34.13 -3.73 -17.50
N LEU A 193 34.25 -4.66 -16.54
CA LEU A 193 33.97 -4.42 -15.13
C LEU A 193 34.93 -3.38 -14.52
N LEU A 194 36.22 -3.45 -14.85
CA LEU A 194 37.23 -2.51 -14.37
C LEU A 194 37.07 -1.13 -15.02
N ALA A 195 36.76 -1.06 -16.32
CA ALA A 195 36.49 0.18 -17.02
C ALA A 195 35.24 0.91 -16.47
N ALA A 196 34.16 0.18 -16.19
CA ALA A 196 32.96 0.73 -15.56
C ALA A 196 33.23 1.34 -14.18
N ARG A 197 34.32 0.92 -13.52
CA ARG A 197 34.77 1.40 -12.21
C ARG A 197 35.89 2.44 -12.28
N LYS A 198 36.20 2.97 -13.47
CA LYS A 198 37.19 4.02 -13.71
C LYS A 198 38.63 3.65 -13.30
N VAL A 199 38.98 2.36 -13.37
CA VAL A 199 40.35 1.89 -13.22
C VAL A 199 41.19 2.37 -14.42
N ARG A 200 42.45 2.74 -14.19
CA ARG A 200 43.36 3.20 -15.25
C ARG A 200 43.62 2.07 -16.25
N GLN A 201 43.66 2.42 -17.53
CA GLN A 201 43.92 1.45 -18.59
C GLN A 201 45.30 0.78 -18.44
N GLU A 202 46.29 1.50 -17.90
CA GLU A 202 47.62 0.96 -17.60
C GLU A 202 47.55 -0.24 -16.63
N THR A 203 46.76 -0.13 -15.56
CA THR A 203 46.61 -1.20 -14.57
C THR A 203 45.82 -2.40 -15.13
N VAL A 204 44.86 -2.14 -16.01
CA VAL A 204 44.15 -3.21 -16.73
C VAL A 204 45.07 -3.94 -17.72
N ALA A 205 45.98 -3.22 -18.37
CA ALA A 205 46.99 -3.80 -19.26
C ALA A 205 48.00 -4.66 -18.49
N GLN A 206 48.48 -4.18 -17.34
CA GLN A 206 49.37 -4.95 -16.44
C GLN A 206 48.71 -6.23 -15.94
N LEU A 207 47.42 -6.18 -15.60
CA LEU A 207 46.65 -7.37 -15.23
C LEU A 207 46.62 -8.39 -16.37
N LYS A 208 46.42 -7.92 -17.62
CA LYS A 208 46.42 -8.79 -18.79
C LYS A 208 47.76 -9.49 -18.97
N GLU A 209 48.85 -8.73 -18.91
CA GLU A 209 50.20 -9.23 -19.08
C GLU A 209 50.53 -10.32 -18.06
N ILE A 210 50.21 -10.10 -16.78
CA ILE A 210 50.42 -11.09 -15.72
C ILE A 210 49.58 -12.35 -15.95
N LEU A 211 48.32 -12.23 -16.37
CA LEU A 211 47.46 -13.38 -16.67
C LEU A 211 47.97 -14.17 -17.88
N ASP A 212 48.35 -13.47 -18.95
CA ASP A 212 48.92 -14.09 -20.16
C ASP A 212 50.23 -14.82 -19.85
N GLU A 213 51.10 -14.25 -19.00
CA GLU A 213 52.33 -14.89 -18.53
C GLU A 213 52.04 -16.15 -17.69
N CYS A 214 51.03 -16.09 -16.82
CA CYS A 214 50.60 -17.25 -16.03
C CYS A 214 50.05 -18.38 -16.92
N ASP A 215 49.25 -18.06 -17.93
CA ASP A 215 48.73 -19.05 -18.87
C ASP A 215 49.84 -19.60 -19.77
N LEU A 216 50.79 -18.78 -20.22
CA LEU A 216 51.95 -19.23 -20.99
C LEU A 216 52.73 -20.29 -20.22
N VAL A 217 53.12 -20.03 -18.97
CA VAL A 217 53.87 -21.01 -18.17
C VAL A 217 53.05 -22.26 -17.87
N ARG A 218 51.73 -22.12 -17.71
CA ARG A 218 50.84 -23.26 -17.44
C ARG A 218 50.69 -24.21 -18.63
N PHE A 219 50.67 -23.67 -19.85
CA PHE A 219 50.40 -24.43 -21.07
C PHE A 219 51.64 -24.68 -21.94
N ALA A 220 52.72 -23.95 -21.74
CA ALA A 220 54.01 -24.13 -22.42
C ALA A 220 55.10 -24.42 -21.37
N PRO A 221 55.61 -25.67 -21.28
CA PRO A 221 56.61 -26.04 -20.29
C PRO A 221 57.94 -25.33 -20.59
N THR A 222 58.13 -24.20 -19.92
CA THR A 222 59.36 -23.41 -19.96
C THR A 222 60.13 -23.68 -18.69
N GLU A 223 61.47 -23.71 -18.74
CA GLU A 223 62.27 -23.80 -17.51
C GLU A 223 62.10 -22.52 -16.69
N VAL A 224 61.36 -22.62 -15.59
CA VAL A 224 61.13 -21.48 -14.69
C VAL A 224 62.04 -21.58 -13.48
N SER A 225 62.86 -20.55 -13.28
CA SER A 225 63.67 -20.41 -12.08
C SER A 225 62.83 -19.92 -10.89
N GLN A 226 63.23 -20.30 -9.68
CA GLN A 226 62.63 -19.80 -8.44
C GLN A 226 62.66 -18.27 -8.36
N GLY A 227 63.66 -17.61 -8.95
CA GLY A 227 63.75 -16.14 -9.01
C GLY A 227 62.61 -15.50 -9.82
N MET A 228 62.26 -16.08 -10.98
CA MET A 228 61.14 -15.62 -11.80
C MET A 228 59.80 -15.77 -11.07
N MET A 229 59.63 -16.89 -10.35
CA MET A 229 58.43 -17.10 -9.53
C MET A 229 58.31 -16.04 -8.42
N GLN A 230 59.41 -15.69 -7.75
CA GLN A 230 59.41 -14.64 -6.73
C GLN A 230 59.12 -13.25 -7.31
N GLU A 231 59.66 -12.93 -8.48
CA GLU A 231 59.36 -11.69 -9.19
C GLU A 231 57.87 -11.60 -9.53
N MET A 232 57.27 -12.70 -10.02
CA MET A 232 55.84 -12.77 -10.31
C MET A 232 54.98 -12.63 -9.06
N HIS A 233 55.44 -13.13 -7.91
CA HIS A 233 54.80 -12.89 -6.63
C HIS A 233 54.71 -11.39 -6.31
N ALA A 234 55.84 -10.70 -6.43
CA ALA A 234 55.94 -9.27 -6.14
C ALA A 234 55.06 -8.45 -7.10
N LYS A 235 55.10 -8.76 -8.41
CA LYS A 235 54.24 -8.12 -9.42
C LYS A 235 52.75 -8.30 -9.08
N ALA A 236 52.34 -9.49 -8.67
CA ALA A 236 50.95 -9.76 -8.28
C ALA A 236 50.53 -8.99 -7.01
N GLU A 237 51.40 -8.89 -6.00
CA GLU A 237 51.15 -8.10 -4.79
C GLU A 237 51.01 -6.60 -5.11
N ASP A 238 51.89 -6.06 -5.96
CA ASP A 238 51.87 -4.65 -6.37
C ASP A 238 50.62 -4.32 -7.21
N LEU A 239 50.22 -5.22 -8.10
CA LEU A 239 48.99 -5.08 -8.89
C LEU A 239 47.75 -5.03 -7.98
N ILE A 240 47.64 -5.96 -7.02
CA ILE A 240 46.53 -5.94 -6.03
C ILE A 240 46.55 -4.64 -5.24
N GLY A 241 47.72 -4.16 -4.83
CA GLY A 241 47.86 -2.88 -4.12
C GLY A 241 47.40 -1.68 -4.95
N SER A 242 47.70 -1.69 -6.25
CA SER A 242 47.32 -0.63 -7.19
C SER A 242 45.82 -0.66 -7.49
N LEU A 243 45.28 -1.85 -7.78
CA LEU A 243 43.84 -2.08 -7.94
C LEU A 243 43.06 -1.67 -6.69
N GLU A 244 43.57 -1.94 -5.49
CA GLU A 244 42.91 -1.58 -4.24
C GLU A 244 42.83 -0.06 -4.03
N LYS A 245 43.85 0.69 -4.46
CA LYS A 245 43.85 2.16 -4.40
C LYS A 245 42.85 2.77 -5.37
N GLU A 246 42.71 2.20 -6.56
CA GLU A 246 41.82 2.70 -7.61
C GLU A 246 40.36 2.28 -7.42
N LEU A 247 40.12 1.12 -6.80
CA LEU A 247 38.79 0.57 -6.52
C LEU A 247 38.30 0.92 -5.11
N LYS A 248 38.89 1.92 -4.46
CA LYS A 248 38.54 2.39 -3.12
C LYS A 248 37.28 3.25 -3.11
#